data_AF-A0A2A5M3T4-F1
#
_entry.id   AF-A0A2A5M3T4-F1
#
_cell.length_a   1.000
_cell.length_b   1.000
_cell.length_c   1.000
_cell.angle_alpha   90.00
_cell.angle_beta   90.00
_cell.angle_gamma   90.00
#
_symmetry.space_group_name_H-M   'P 1'
#
loop_
_entity.id
_entity.type
_entity.pdbx_description
1 polymer ?
#
loop_
_entity_poly.entity_id
_entity_poly.type
_entity_poly.pdbx_seq_one_letter_code
_entity_poly.pdbx_strand_id
1 'polypeptide(L)'
;DKISINSKALEDKDFISKAANRFGSQCIVCSIDVKRKGDQFCVYDRGNLLEKNPLELALEYEKKGAGELLLTSVDFEGKAKGYDLELLKIFQNKLKIPLIINGGLGNPSD
;
A
#
# COMPACT_ATOMS: atom_id res chain seq x y z
N ASP A 1 11.23 -15.78 -0.67
CA ASP A 1 10.03 -16.11 0.12
C ASP A 1 8.77 -15.37 -0.32
N LYS A 2 8.83 -14.06 -0.59
CA LYS A 2 7.65 -13.26 -0.98
C LYS A 2 7.86 -12.53 -2.31
N ILE A 3 6.76 -12.12 -2.95
CA ILE A 3 6.75 -11.23 -4.10
C ILE A 3 5.95 -9.97 -3.78
N SER A 4 6.35 -8.82 -4.34
CA SER A 4 5.57 -7.58 -4.28
C SER A 4 4.85 -7.33 -5.61
N ILE A 5 3.57 -7.00 -5.55
CA ILE A 5 2.70 -6.74 -6.71
C ILE A 5 2.09 -5.34 -6.57
N ASN A 6 2.40 -4.44 -7.50
CA ASN A 6 1.86 -3.08 -7.56
C ASN A 6 0.81 -2.97 -8.68
N SER A 7 1.17 -2.39 -9.84
CA SER A 7 0.23 -2.07 -10.93
C SER A 7 -0.60 -3.27 -11.40
N LYS A 8 -0.04 -4.49 -11.40
CA LYS A 8 -0.80 -5.70 -11.77
C LYS A 8 -1.95 -6.01 -10.79
N ALA A 9 -1.75 -5.77 -9.49
CA ALA A 9 -2.78 -5.93 -8.48
C ALA A 9 -3.89 -4.86 -8.64
N LEU A 10 -3.52 -3.66 -9.09
CA LEU A 10 -4.47 -2.57 -9.34
C LEU A 10 -5.34 -2.85 -10.56
N GLU A 11 -4.72 -3.31 -11.65
CA GLU A 11 -5.35 -3.63 -12.94
C GLU A 11 -6.24 -4.87 -12.87
N ASP A 12 -5.76 -5.94 -12.24
CA ASP A 12 -6.42 -7.26 -12.17
C ASP A 12 -6.32 -7.80 -10.75
N LYS A 13 -7.32 -7.48 -9.94
CA LYS A 13 -7.35 -7.86 -8.51
C LYS A 13 -7.51 -9.35 -8.29
N ASP A 14 -8.05 -10.08 -9.27
CA ASP A 14 -8.16 -11.53 -9.22
C ASP A 14 -6.79 -12.20 -9.37
N PHE A 15 -5.79 -11.49 -9.91
CA PHE A 15 -4.41 -11.95 -9.90
C PHE A 15 -3.89 -12.21 -8.48
N ILE A 16 -4.28 -11.37 -7.51
CA ILE A 16 -3.91 -11.53 -6.09
C ILE A 16 -4.42 -12.87 -5.57
N SER A 17 -5.71 -13.17 -5.82
CA SER A 17 -6.33 -14.43 -5.41
C SER A 17 -5.71 -15.64 -6.10
N LYS A 18 -5.42 -15.55 -7.41
CA LYS A 18 -4.71 -16.62 -8.13
C LYS A 18 -3.33 -16.90 -7.52
N ALA A 19 -2.57 -15.85 -7.23
CA ALA A 19 -1.24 -15.98 -6.65
C ALA A 19 -1.29 -16.52 -5.21
N ALA A 20 -2.18 -15.98 -4.38
CA ALA A 20 -2.38 -16.42 -2.99
C ALA A 20 -2.84 -17.89 -2.92
N ASN A 21 -3.76 -18.32 -3.80
CA ASN A 21 -4.20 -19.72 -3.85
C ASN A 21 -3.07 -20.67 -4.26
N ARG A 22 -2.13 -20.22 -5.11
CA ARG A 22 -1.05 -21.07 -5.61
C ARG A 22 0.13 -21.18 -4.64
N PHE A 23 0.45 -20.10 -3.93
CA PHE A 23 1.67 -19.94 -3.15
C PHE A 23 1.44 -19.65 -1.66
N GLY A 24 0.19 -19.39 -1.25
CA GLY A 24 -0.19 -18.94 0.09
C GLY A 24 -0.10 -17.42 0.25
N SER A 25 -1.03 -16.84 1.01
CA SER A 25 -1.11 -15.39 1.24
C SER A 25 0.17 -14.80 1.83
N GLN A 26 0.87 -15.53 2.70
CA GLN A 26 2.12 -15.10 3.31
C GLN A 26 3.23 -14.78 2.29
N CYS A 27 3.11 -15.28 1.05
CA CYS A 27 4.04 -15.03 -0.04
C CYS A 27 3.68 -13.76 -0.86
N ILE A 28 2.50 -13.18 -0.65
CA ILE A 28 1.95 -12.12 -1.49
C ILE A 28 1.94 -10.79 -0.74
N VAL A 29 2.81 -9.88 -1.16
CA VAL A 29 2.80 -8.48 -0.73
C VAL A 29 2.14 -7.67 -1.83
N CYS A 30 1.13 -6.88 -1.49
CA CYS A 30 0.58 -5.88 -2.41
C CYS A 30 1.10 -4.50 -2.01
N SER A 31 1.46 -3.67 -2.99
CA SER A 31 1.86 -2.30 -2.71
C SER A 31 0.85 -1.29 -3.22
N ILE A 32 0.71 -0.19 -2.47
CA ILE A 32 -0.10 0.97 -2.85
C ILE A 32 0.76 2.20 -2.65
N ASP A 33 0.96 2.95 -3.72
CA ASP A 33 1.57 4.26 -3.66
C ASP A 33 0.45 5.30 -3.49
N VAL A 34 0.64 6.20 -2.52
CA VAL A 34 -0.38 7.18 -2.13
C VAL A 34 0.18 8.59 -2.23
N LYS A 35 -0.62 9.48 -2.80
CA LYS A 35 -0.29 10.90 -2.92
C LYS A 35 -1.49 11.76 -2.52
N ARG A 36 -1.23 12.92 -1.92
CA ARG A 36 -2.27 13.88 -1.54
C ARG A 36 -2.81 14.65 -2.73
N LYS A 37 -4.12 14.91 -2.71
CA LYS A 37 -4.85 15.80 -3.61
C LYS A 37 -5.71 16.73 -2.75
N GLY A 38 -5.17 17.90 -2.41
CA GLY A 38 -5.77 18.74 -1.37
C GLY A 38 -5.79 18.00 -0.03
N ASP A 39 -6.97 17.91 0.58
CA ASP A 39 -7.17 17.27 1.89
C ASP A 39 -7.42 15.75 1.81
N GLN A 40 -7.37 15.16 0.61
CA GLN A 40 -7.64 13.74 0.41
C GLN A 40 -6.38 12.97 -0.01
N PHE A 41 -6.35 11.68 0.33
CA PHE A 41 -5.36 10.74 -0.17
C PHE A 41 -5.92 9.96 -1.35
N CYS A 42 -5.12 9.84 -2.41
CA CYS A 42 -5.48 9.14 -3.64
C CYS A 42 -4.38 8.13 -4.01
N VAL A 43 -4.79 7.06 -4.70
CA VAL A 43 -3.84 6.10 -5.28
C VAL A 43 -3.03 6.78 -6.39
N TYR A 44 -1.73 6.53 -6.39
CA TYR A 44 -0.79 6.99 -7.41
C TYR A 44 -0.28 5.78 -8.19
N ASP A 45 -0.33 5.83 -9.51
CA ASP A 45 0.19 4.75 -10.38
C ASP A 45 0.82 5.36 -11.63
N ARG A 46 2.08 4.98 -11.91
CA ARG A 46 2.83 5.34 -13.13
C ARG A 46 2.74 6.83 -13.50
N GLY A 47 2.96 7.71 -12.53
CA GLY A 47 2.93 9.16 -12.78
C GLY A 47 1.56 9.81 -12.61
N ASN A 48 0.48 9.02 -12.55
CA ASN A 48 -0.88 9.50 -12.56
C ASN A 48 -1.54 9.37 -11.18
N LEU A 49 -2.35 10.38 -10.84
CA LEU A 49 -3.21 10.32 -9.68
C LEU A 49 -4.56 9.73 -10.07
N LEU A 50 -4.96 8.64 -9.44
CA LEU A 50 -6.23 7.98 -9.67
C LEU A 50 -7.22 8.40 -8.57
N GLU A 51 -8.45 8.72 -8.94
CA GLU A 51 -9.53 9.03 -7.98
C GLU A 51 -10.04 7.76 -7.30
N LYS A 52 -9.15 7.11 -6.55
CA LYS A 52 -9.39 5.90 -5.78
C LYS A 52 -8.91 6.12 -4.36
N ASN A 53 -9.75 5.73 -3.41
CA ASN A 53 -9.39 5.75 -2.00
C ASN A 53 -8.37 4.62 -1.71
N PRO A 54 -7.19 4.94 -1.16
CA PRO A 54 -6.15 3.94 -0.94
C PRO A 54 -6.49 2.94 0.17
N LEU A 55 -7.29 3.33 1.17
CA LEU A 55 -7.73 2.42 2.24
C LEU A 55 -8.74 1.41 1.70
N GLU A 56 -9.69 1.84 0.88
CA GLU A 56 -10.65 0.94 0.24
C GLU A 56 -9.93 -0.09 -0.64
N LEU A 57 -8.94 0.36 -1.42
CA LEU A 57 -8.12 -0.52 -2.25
C LEU A 57 -7.34 -1.54 -1.41
N ALA A 58 -6.77 -1.11 -0.28
CA ALA A 58 -6.05 -2.01 0.62
C ALA A 58 -6.94 -3.09 1.24
N LEU A 59 -8.14 -2.73 1.69
CA LEU A 59 -9.13 -3.67 2.19
C LEU A 59 -9.55 -4.68 1.10
N GLU A 60 -9.62 -4.23 -0.15
CA GLU A 60 -9.89 -5.10 -1.29
C GLU A 60 -8.72 -6.07 -1.54
N TYR A 61 -7.47 -5.61 -1.48
CA TYR A 61 -6.29 -6.47 -1.61
C TYR A 61 -6.21 -7.53 -0.51
N GLU A 62 -6.46 -7.14 0.75
CA GLU A 62 -6.56 -8.07 1.88
C GLU A 62 -7.64 -9.13 1.61
N LYS A 63 -8.84 -8.71 1.21
CA LYS A 63 -9.95 -9.63 0.89
C LYS A 63 -9.59 -10.60 -0.24
N LYS A 64 -8.76 -10.17 -1.19
CA LYS A 64 -8.30 -11.01 -2.32
C LYS A 64 -7.16 -11.94 -1.95
N GLY A 65 -6.58 -11.82 -0.75
CA GLY A 65 -5.61 -12.76 -0.21
C GLY A 65 -4.18 -12.23 -0.18
N ALA A 66 -3.96 -10.90 -0.27
CA ALA A 66 -2.68 -10.32 0.10
C ALA A 66 -2.34 -10.68 1.56
N GLY A 67 -1.11 -11.08 1.84
CA GLY A 67 -0.66 -11.41 3.19
C GLY A 67 0.01 -10.25 3.91
N GLU A 68 0.51 -9.25 3.18
CA GLU A 68 1.07 -8.00 3.71
C GLU A 68 0.80 -6.85 2.74
N LEU A 69 0.71 -5.63 3.29
CA LEU A 69 0.58 -4.41 2.50
C LEU A 69 1.84 -3.56 2.64
N LEU A 70 2.41 -3.13 1.52
CA LEU A 70 3.45 -2.11 1.44
C LEU A 70 2.83 -0.77 1.05
N LEU A 71 2.82 0.20 1.96
CA LEU A 71 2.23 1.51 1.77
C LEU A 71 3.32 2.56 1.60
N THR A 72 3.38 3.18 0.41
CA THR A 72 4.35 4.25 0.12
C THR A 72 3.66 5.61 0.14
N SER A 73 4.16 6.56 0.93
CA SER A 73 3.77 7.96 0.79
C SER A 73 4.67 8.64 -0.25
N VAL A 74 4.14 8.88 -1.45
CA VAL A 74 4.85 9.52 -2.56
C VAL A 74 5.29 10.95 -2.18
N ASP A 75 4.52 11.61 -1.31
CA ASP A 75 4.85 12.94 -0.84
C ASP A 75 6.01 12.95 0.17
N PHE A 76 6.35 11.83 0.81
CA PHE A 76 7.41 11.74 1.82
C PHE A 76 8.60 10.89 1.35
N GLU A 77 8.44 10.13 0.28
CA GLU A 77 9.50 9.34 -0.34
C GLU A 77 10.72 10.22 -0.69
N GLY A 78 11.91 9.78 -0.26
CA GLY A 78 13.17 10.50 -0.48
C GLY A 78 13.34 11.81 0.31
N LYS A 79 12.40 12.20 1.18
CA LYS A 79 12.48 13.49 1.90
C LYS A 79 13.22 13.44 3.22
N ALA A 80 13.39 12.26 3.85
CA ALA A 80 14.04 12.10 5.16
C ALA A 80 13.50 13.06 6.25
N LYS A 81 12.17 13.19 6.32
CA LYS A 81 11.44 14.10 7.24
C LYS A 81 10.51 13.35 8.21
N GLY A 82 10.76 12.07 8.42
CA GLY A 82 9.89 11.17 9.17
C GLY A 82 8.75 10.60 8.31
N TYR A 83 8.01 9.66 8.89
CA TYR A 83 6.88 9.00 8.22
C TYR A 83 5.66 9.91 8.08
N ASP A 84 4.82 9.63 7.08
CA ASP A 84 3.54 10.32 6.90
C ASP A 84 2.51 9.80 7.93
N LEU A 85 2.52 10.40 9.12
CA LEU A 85 1.66 9.98 10.25
C LEU A 85 0.17 10.18 9.96
N GLU A 86 -0.20 11.15 9.13
CA GLU A 86 -1.61 11.36 8.76
C GLU A 86 -2.09 10.27 7.81
N LEU A 87 -1.24 9.85 6.87
CA LEU A 87 -1.52 8.67 6.06
C LEU A 87 -1.63 7.43 6.96
N LEU A 88 -0.72 7.22 7.90
CA LEU A 88 -0.81 6.08 8.83
C LEU A 88 -2.10 6.07 9.64
N LYS A 89 -2.58 7.23 10.10
CA LYS A 89 -3.83 7.35 10.86
C LYS A 89 -5.03 6.79 10.10
N ILE A 90 -5.10 6.94 8.77
CA ILE A 90 -6.23 6.40 8.01
C ILE A 90 -6.18 4.87 7.90
N PHE A 91 -5.00 4.25 8.00
CA PHE A 91 -4.82 2.79 7.95
C PHE A 91 -4.83 2.12 9.34
N GLN A 92 -4.68 2.89 10.41
CA GLN A 92 -4.53 2.39 11.77
C GLN A 92 -5.68 1.44 12.15
N ASN A 93 -5.32 0.21 12.54
CA ASN A 93 -6.25 -0.86 12.94
C ASN A 93 -7.34 -1.20 11.91
N LYS A 94 -7.13 -0.90 10.63
CA LYS A 94 -8.11 -1.21 9.56
C LYS A 94 -7.85 -2.53 8.86
N LEU A 95 -6.59 -2.93 8.75
CA LEU A 95 -6.15 -4.19 8.15
C LEU A 95 -5.87 -5.22 9.24
N LYS A 96 -6.16 -6.48 8.93
CA LYS A 96 -5.79 -7.67 9.72
C LYS A 96 -4.43 -8.22 9.29
N ILE A 97 -3.97 -7.87 8.10
CA ILE A 97 -2.62 -8.19 7.60
C ILE A 97 -1.59 -7.13 8.02
N PRO A 98 -0.30 -7.49 8.15
CA PRO A 98 0.75 -6.53 8.44
C PRO A 98 0.83 -5.40 7.41
N LEU A 99 1.03 -4.19 7.92
CA LEU A 99 1.25 -2.98 7.14
C LEU A 99 2.72 -2.57 7.28
N ILE A 100 3.41 -2.42 6.15
CA ILE A 100 4.77 -1.89 6.06
C ILE A 100 4.65 -0.47 5.51
N ILE A 101 5.21 0.51 6.21
CA ILE A 101 5.33 1.86 5.68
C ILE A 101 6.66 2.05 4.96
N ASN A 102 6.62 2.69 3.79
CA ASN A 102 7.78 3.00 2.98
C ASN A 102 7.85 4.49 2.66
N GLY A 103 9.06 5.05 2.72
CA GLY A 103 9.34 6.46 2.47
C GLY A 103 9.22 7.34 3.72
N GLY A 104 10.09 8.37 3.79
CA GLY A 104 10.05 9.39 4.84
C GLY A 104 11.11 9.24 5.93
N LEU A 105 11.52 8.01 6.29
CA LEU A 105 12.53 7.75 7.33
C LEU A 105 13.84 8.52 7.05
N GLY A 106 14.28 9.33 8.01
CA GLY A 106 15.56 10.05 7.98
C GLY A 106 16.47 9.72 9.15
N ASN A 107 15.92 9.33 10.31
CA ASN A 107 16.68 9.00 11.51
C ASN A 107 15.99 7.91 12.35
N PRO A 108 16.69 7.25 13.31
CA PRO A 108 16.12 6.16 14.10
C PRO A 108 14.95 6.51 15.04
N SER A 109 14.70 7.80 15.30
CA SER A 109 13.60 8.26 16.16
C SER A 109 12.33 8.64 15.41
N ASP A 110 12.35 8.58 14.07
CA ASP A 110 11.19 8.75 13.21
C ASP A 110 10.23 7.54 13.27
#